data_AF-A0A2H0VG43-F1
#
_entry.id   AF-A0A2H0VG43-F1
#
_cell.length_a   1.000
_cell.length_b   1.000
_cell.length_c   1.000
_cell.angle_alpha   90.00
_cell.angle_beta   90.00
_cell.angle_gamma   90.00
#
_symmetry.space_group_name_H-M   'P 1'
#
loop_
_entity.id
_entity.type
_entity.pdbx_description
1 polymer ?
#
loop_
_entity_poly.entity_id
_entity_poly.type
_entity_poly.pdbx_seq_one_letter_code
_entity_poly.pdbx_strand_id
1 'polypeptide(L)'
;MAKDNKFMNSDLTFITNEKGQNLKERFEVLIKDTKFFDCLVGYFYASGFHAIYKSLEKTKRVRILIGISTNPQTYDLMQKAKVEQSALQFSSAEAKEKLGEIVEKEMEDAEDSEKTESGIYTFIDWIKNGKLEIRAYPSEKIHAKVYIMTFGEGDRDKGRVITGS
;
A
#
# COMPACT_ATOMS: atom_id res chain seq x y z
N MET A 1 -20.20 -30.27 -19.66
CA MET A 1 -19.30 -29.11 -19.50
C MET A 1 -18.79 -29.12 -18.08
N ALA A 2 -17.52 -29.46 -17.89
CA ALA A 2 -16.89 -29.54 -16.56
C ALA A 2 -16.73 -28.13 -15.99
N LYS A 3 -17.13 -27.95 -14.73
CA LYS A 3 -16.85 -26.73 -13.96
C LYS A 3 -15.36 -26.74 -13.62
N ASP A 4 -14.60 -25.80 -14.16
CA ASP A 4 -13.23 -25.53 -13.75
C ASP A 4 -13.22 -25.04 -12.32
N ASN A 5 -13.11 -25.97 -11.37
CA ASN A 5 -12.89 -25.67 -9.98
C ASN A 5 -11.41 -25.33 -9.83
N LYS A 6 -11.07 -24.05 -10.02
CA LYS A 6 -9.73 -23.51 -9.87
C LYS A 6 -9.32 -23.72 -8.40
N PHE A 7 -8.51 -24.74 -8.14
CA PHE A 7 -7.93 -24.97 -6.80
C PHE A 7 -7.10 -23.74 -6.44
N MET A 8 -7.65 -22.86 -5.59
CA MET A 8 -6.86 -21.84 -4.91
C MET A 8 -5.89 -22.58 -4.00
N ASN A 9 -4.61 -22.54 -4.38
CA ASN A 9 -3.51 -23.03 -3.55
C ASN A 9 -3.65 -22.40 -2.14
N SER A 10 -3.73 -23.25 -1.11
CA SER A 10 -3.94 -22.86 0.29
C SER A 10 -2.66 -22.40 0.99
N ASP A 11 -1.53 -22.35 0.28
CA ASP A 11 -0.28 -21.86 0.83
C ASP A 11 -0.36 -20.35 1.09
N LEU A 12 -0.28 -20.00 2.37
CA LEU A 12 -0.31 -18.64 2.90
C LEU A 12 1.10 -18.04 3.06
N THR A 13 2.14 -18.79 2.71
CA THR A 13 3.54 -18.47 3.03
C THR A 13 4.22 -17.66 1.94
N PHE A 14 3.87 -17.93 0.67
CA PHE A 14 4.45 -17.25 -0.49
C PHE A 14 3.36 -16.70 -1.40
N ILE A 15 3.50 -15.45 -1.81
CA ILE A 15 2.58 -14.79 -2.74
C ILE A 15 3.41 -14.33 -3.94
N THR A 16 3.31 -15.05 -5.05
CA THR A 16 4.00 -14.75 -6.31
C THR A 16 2.98 -14.44 -7.41
N ASN A 17 3.44 -13.77 -8.47
CA ASN A 17 2.62 -13.53 -9.66
C ASN A 17 2.87 -14.68 -10.66
N GLU A 18 2.19 -15.80 -10.48
CA GLU A 18 2.34 -17.01 -11.29
C GLU A 18 1.05 -17.33 -12.04
N LYS A 19 1.15 -18.16 -13.08
CA LYS A 19 0.00 -18.51 -13.91
C LYS A 19 -1.10 -19.18 -13.07
N GLY A 20 -2.15 -18.42 -12.75
CA GLY A 20 -3.28 -18.87 -11.92
C GLY A 20 -3.25 -18.39 -10.46
N GLN A 21 -2.21 -17.70 -10.02
CA GLN A 21 -2.09 -17.06 -8.71
C GLN A 21 -1.80 -15.57 -8.89
N ASN A 22 -2.78 -14.70 -8.63
CA ASN A 22 -2.62 -13.26 -8.70
C ASN A 22 -2.34 -12.70 -7.30
N LEU A 23 -1.22 -11.98 -7.15
CA LEU A 23 -0.83 -11.29 -5.92
C LEU A 23 -1.98 -10.43 -5.37
N LYS A 24 -2.64 -9.65 -6.24
CA LYS A 24 -3.77 -8.78 -5.86
C LYS A 24 -4.92 -9.60 -5.26
N GLU A 25 -5.35 -10.65 -5.94
CA GLU A 25 -6.47 -11.49 -5.49
C GLU A 25 -6.18 -12.15 -4.14
N ARG A 26 -4.96 -12.68 -3.95
CA ARG A 26 -4.54 -13.24 -2.66
C ARG A 26 -4.47 -12.19 -1.57
N PHE A 27 -3.92 -11.02 -1.88
CA PHE A 27 -3.82 -9.92 -0.93
C PHE A 27 -5.20 -9.44 -0.48
N GLU A 28 -6.15 -9.30 -1.40
CA GLU A 28 -7.54 -8.94 -1.11
C GLU A 28 -8.21 -9.92 -0.13
N VAL A 29 -7.99 -11.23 -0.31
CA VAL A 29 -8.52 -12.26 0.60
C VAL A 29 -7.89 -12.14 1.99
N LEU A 30 -6.58 -11.92 2.07
CA LEU A 30 -5.85 -11.87 3.34
C LEU A 30 -6.22 -10.67 4.21
N ILE A 31 -6.52 -9.51 3.59
CA ILE A 31 -6.79 -8.28 4.33
C ILE A 31 -8.27 -8.09 4.70
N LYS A 32 -9.20 -8.85 4.09
CA LYS A 32 -10.66 -8.62 4.14
C LYS A 32 -11.26 -8.54 5.54
N ASP A 33 -10.79 -9.37 6.48
CA ASP A 33 -11.34 -9.47 7.84
C ASP A 33 -10.47 -8.73 8.86
N THR A 34 -9.64 -7.81 8.39
CA THR A 34 -8.71 -7.07 9.26
C THR A 34 -9.45 -5.97 10.04
N LYS A 35 -9.19 -5.87 11.34
CA LYS A 35 -9.69 -4.77 12.18
C LYS A 35 -8.83 -3.51 12.01
N PHE A 36 -7.51 -3.65 12.00
CA PHE A 36 -6.56 -2.57 11.74
C PHE A 36 -5.53 -2.99 10.70
N PHE A 37 -5.37 -2.19 9.66
CA PHE A 37 -4.41 -2.45 8.59
C PHE A 37 -3.31 -1.40 8.61
N ASP A 38 -2.07 -1.84 8.80
CA ASP A 38 -0.91 -0.95 8.86
C ASP A 38 0.09 -1.31 7.78
N CYS A 39 0.62 -0.29 7.12
CA CYS A 39 1.51 -0.47 5.98
C CYS A 39 2.76 0.41 6.15
N LEU A 40 3.93 -0.18 5.94
CA LEU A 40 5.20 0.51 5.77
C LEU A 40 5.71 0.24 4.36
N VAL A 41 5.76 1.29 3.54
CA VAL A 41 6.20 1.22 2.15
C VAL A 41 7.19 2.32 1.82
N GLY A 42 8.15 2.02 0.95
CA GLY A 42 9.06 3.04 0.42
C GLY A 42 8.37 4.03 -0.52
N TYR A 43 7.37 3.56 -1.27
CA TYR A 43 6.59 4.38 -2.19
C TYR A 43 5.11 4.02 -2.05
N PHE A 44 4.26 5.03 -2.20
CA PHE A 44 2.81 4.86 -2.20
C PHE A 44 2.24 5.32 -3.53
N TYR A 45 1.41 4.47 -4.11
CA TYR A 45 0.66 4.75 -5.33
C TYR A 45 -0.83 4.74 -5.01
N ALA A 46 -1.57 5.75 -5.47
CA ALA A 46 -3.02 5.80 -5.26
C ALA A 46 -3.73 4.62 -5.95
N SER A 47 -3.18 4.17 -7.08
CA SER A 47 -3.63 2.97 -7.79
C SER A 47 -3.57 1.70 -6.93
N GLY A 48 -2.57 1.58 -6.06
CA GLY A 48 -2.46 0.49 -5.10
C GLY A 48 -3.58 0.51 -4.06
N PHE A 49 -3.96 1.70 -3.56
CA PHE A 49 -5.14 1.85 -2.70
C PHE A 49 -6.42 1.49 -3.44
N HIS A 50 -6.60 2.00 -4.67
CA HIS A 50 -7.77 1.70 -5.50
C HIS A 50 -7.92 0.18 -5.72
N ALA A 51 -6.82 -0.53 -5.87
CA ALA A 51 -6.83 -1.98 -6.06
C ALA A 51 -7.36 -2.77 -4.85
N ILE A 52 -7.30 -2.22 -3.63
CA ILE A 52 -7.56 -2.99 -2.40
C ILE A 52 -8.60 -2.38 -1.45
N TYR A 53 -9.03 -1.13 -1.65
CA TYR A 53 -9.85 -0.41 -0.67
C TYR A 53 -11.15 -1.13 -0.31
N LYS A 54 -11.78 -1.82 -1.27
CA LYS A 54 -13.01 -2.59 -1.05
C LYS A 54 -12.82 -3.67 0.02
N SER A 55 -11.65 -4.33 0.00
CA SER A 55 -11.29 -5.34 1.00
C SER A 55 -10.99 -4.72 2.36
N LEU A 56 -10.68 -3.42 2.42
CA LEU A 56 -10.43 -2.69 3.66
C LEU A 56 -11.69 -2.00 4.20
N GLU A 57 -12.86 -2.09 3.55
CA GLU A 57 -14.08 -1.38 3.98
C GLU A 57 -14.49 -1.67 5.42
N LYS A 58 -14.30 -2.91 5.88
CA LYS A 58 -14.64 -3.34 7.25
C LYS A 58 -13.60 -2.94 8.30
N THR A 59 -12.43 -2.46 7.87
CA THR A 59 -11.38 -2.04 8.80
C THR A 59 -11.83 -0.82 9.58
N LYS A 60 -11.42 -0.74 10.85
CA LYS A 60 -11.66 0.43 11.68
C LYS A 60 -10.68 1.55 11.35
N ARG A 61 -9.45 1.20 10.97
CA ARG A 61 -8.41 2.17 10.65
C ARG A 61 -7.36 1.56 9.72
N VAL A 62 -6.88 2.39 8.82
CA VAL A 62 -5.78 2.13 7.90
C VAL A 62 -4.68 3.16 8.17
N ARG A 63 -3.46 2.72 8.44
CA ARG A 63 -2.32 3.62 8.66
C ARG A 63 -1.21 3.28 7.68
N ILE A 64 -0.73 4.27 6.95
CA ILE A 64 0.33 4.11 5.96
C ILE A 64 1.49 5.01 6.36
N LEU A 65 2.65 4.40 6.58
CA LEU A 65 3.91 5.09 6.74
C LEU A 65 4.69 4.96 5.44
N ILE A 66 4.98 6.11 4.82
CA ILE A 66 5.64 6.20 3.52
C ILE A 66 7.05 6.75 3.72
N GLY A 67 8.04 6.13 3.09
CA GLY A 67 9.36 6.73 2.93
C GLY A 67 9.30 7.89 1.93
N ILE A 68 9.82 9.05 2.28
CA ILE A 68 9.96 10.14 1.30
C ILE A 68 11.25 9.87 0.58
N SER A 69 11.19 9.18 -0.54
CA SER A 69 12.34 9.00 -1.42
C SER A 69 12.06 9.67 -2.76
N THR A 70 13.13 10.14 -3.40
CA THR A 70 13.17 10.54 -4.80
C THR A 70 12.45 9.51 -5.69
N ASN A 71 11.77 9.94 -6.76
CA ASN A 71 11.02 9.07 -7.71
C ASN A 71 11.78 7.74 -7.93
N PRO A 72 11.11 6.56 -7.92
CA PRO A 72 11.77 5.26 -8.12
C PRO A 72 12.78 5.24 -9.27
N GLN A 73 12.52 5.95 -10.36
CA GLN A 73 13.44 6.10 -11.50
C GLN A 73 14.72 6.84 -11.12
N THR A 74 14.60 7.92 -10.35
CA THR A 74 15.73 8.69 -9.81
C THR A 74 16.50 7.87 -8.79
N TYR A 75 15.81 7.16 -7.90
CA TYR A 75 16.43 6.25 -6.94
C TYR A 75 17.22 5.14 -7.65
N ASP A 76 16.66 4.51 -8.67
CA ASP A 76 17.32 3.46 -9.47
C ASP A 76 18.57 4.00 -10.18
N LEU A 77 18.50 5.23 -10.72
CA LEU A 77 19.65 5.90 -11.34
C LEU A 77 20.74 6.23 -10.30
N MET A 78 20.35 6.67 -9.10
CA MET A 78 21.27 6.98 -8.00
C MET A 78 21.94 5.72 -7.43
N GLN A 79 21.20 4.62 -7.28
CA GLN A 79 21.73 3.31 -6.91
C GLN A 79 22.74 2.80 -7.95
N LYS A 80 22.39 2.91 -9.24
CA LYS A 80 23.33 2.57 -10.33
C LYS A 80 24.58 3.45 -10.33
N ALA A 81 24.45 4.70 -9.92
CA ALA A 81 25.55 5.66 -9.82
C ALA A 81 26.40 5.53 -8.54
N LYS A 82 26.04 4.64 -7.59
CA LYS A 82 26.71 4.48 -6.27
C LYS A 82 26.91 5.79 -5.51
N VAL A 83 26.00 6.74 -5.68
CA VAL A 83 26.08 8.03 -4.98
C VAL A 83 25.64 7.81 -3.53
N GLU A 84 26.55 7.98 -2.56
CA GLU A 84 26.20 7.91 -1.15
C GLU A 84 25.30 9.09 -0.75
N GLN A 85 24.08 8.74 -0.38
CA GLN A 85 22.92 9.63 -0.23
C GLN A 85 22.77 10.16 1.21
N SER A 86 23.88 10.48 1.88
CA SER A 86 23.90 10.86 3.30
C SER A 86 23.30 12.25 3.60
N ALA A 87 22.89 13.01 2.58
CA ALA A 87 22.56 14.44 2.69
C ALA A 87 21.07 14.84 2.52
N LEU A 88 20.15 13.92 2.23
CA LEU A 88 18.74 14.27 1.97
C LEU A 88 17.83 13.77 3.10
N GLN A 89 17.97 14.33 4.30
CA GLN A 89 16.93 14.22 5.32
C GLN A 89 15.98 15.40 5.15
N PHE A 90 14.72 15.13 4.80
CA PHE A 90 13.70 16.17 4.74
C PHE A 90 13.32 16.61 6.16
N SER A 91 13.07 17.89 6.37
CA SER A 91 12.35 18.35 7.56
C SER A 91 10.92 17.81 7.56
N SER A 92 10.25 17.83 8.71
CA SER A 92 8.83 17.42 8.80
C SER A 92 7.90 18.28 7.93
N ALA A 93 8.29 19.52 7.63
CA ALA A 93 7.50 20.42 6.78
C ALA A 93 7.66 20.03 5.30
N GLU A 94 8.90 19.90 4.83
CA GLU A 94 9.21 19.45 3.46
C GLU A 94 8.65 18.04 3.19
N ALA A 95 8.69 17.18 4.19
CA ALA A 95 8.08 15.86 4.17
C ALA A 95 6.57 15.89 3.88
N LYS A 96 5.87 16.85 4.48
CA LYS A 96 4.42 17.02 4.34
C LYS A 96 4.06 17.62 2.99
N GLU A 97 4.84 18.57 2.52
CA GLU A 97 4.69 19.19 1.20
C GLU A 97 4.86 18.16 0.09
N LYS A 98 5.97 17.41 0.11
CA LYS A 98 6.22 16.33 -0.86
C LYS A 98 5.16 15.25 -0.84
N LEU A 99 4.61 14.91 0.33
CA LEU A 99 3.50 13.96 0.40
C LEU A 99 2.27 14.50 -0.34
N GLY A 100 1.98 15.80 -0.20
CA GLY A 100 0.92 16.47 -0.95
C GLY A 100 1.15 16.37 -2.46
N GLU A 101 2.34 16.73 -2.94
CA GLU A 101 2.71 16.66 -4.36
C GLU A 101 2.60 15.23 -4.93
N ILE A 102 3.05 14.21 -4.18
CA ILE A 102 2.94 12.81 -4.60
C ILE A 102 1.48 12.41 -4.73
N VAL A 103 0.65 12.74 -3.73
CA VAL A 103 -0.78 12.40 -3.78
C VAL A 103 -1.48 13.13 -4.92
N GLU A 104 -1.20 14.41 -5.12
CA GLU A 104 -1.77 15.23 -6.19
C GLU A 104 -1.42 14.66 -7.57
N LYS A 105 -0.14 14.41 -7.81
CA LYS A 105 0.32 13.83 -9.08
C LYS A 105 -0.29 12.45 -9.36
N GLU A 106 -0.38 11.59 -8.35
CA GLU A 106 -1.02 10.28 -8.49
C GLU A 106 -2.52 10.36 -8.80
N MET A 107 -3.17 11.45 -8.39
CA MET A 107 -4.57 11.71 -8.75
C MET A 107 -4.70 12.29 -10.16
N GLU A 108 -3.76 13.12 -10.61
CA GLU A 108 -3.69 13.61 -11.99
C GLU A 108 -3.41 12.49 -13.01
N ASP A 109 -2.53 11.56 -12.67
CA ASP A 109 -2.10 10.45 -13.55
C ASP A 109 -3.12 9.28 -13.58
N ALA A 110 -4.18 9.32 -12.77
CA ALA A 110 -5.16 8.24 -12.68
C ALA A 110 -6.07 8.17 -13.93
N GLU A 111 -6.28 6.97 -14.48
CA GLU A 111 -7.14 6.78 -15.67
C GLU A 111 -8.57 7.27 -15.43
N ASP A 112 -9.09 8.13 -16.31
CA ASP A 112 -10.43 8.70 -16.19
C ASP A 112 -11.52 7.64 -16.50
N SER A 113 -12.03 7.00 -15.45
CA SER A 113 -13.12 6.02 -15.52
C SER A 113 -14.01 6.10 -14.27
N GLU A 114 -15.30 5.79 -14.39
CA GLU A 114 -16.24 5.75 -13.23
C GLU A 114 -15.72 4.87 -12.07
N LYS A 115 -14.95 3.83 -12.39
CA LYS A 115 -14.33 2.96 -11.38
C LYS A 115 -13.21 3.68 -10.64
N THR A 116 -12.36 4.42 -11.35
CA THR A 116 -11.30 5.25 -10.76
C THR A 116 -11.87 6.33 -9.86
N GLU A 117 -12.97 6.95 -10.29
CA GLU A 117 -13.65 8.04 -9.57
C GLU A 117 -14.12 7.60 -8.17
N SER A 118 -14.73 6.41 -8.07
CA SER A 118 -15.16 5.85 -6.78
C SER A 118 -14.01 5.61 -5.80
N GLY A 119 -12.84 5.19 -6.31
CA GLY A 119 -11.64 4.99 -5.51
C GLY A 119 -11.09 6.30 -4.94
N ILE A 120 -11.07 7.33 -5.78
CA ILE A 120 -10.64 8.69 -5.42
C ILE A 120 -11.55 9.27 -4.32
N TYR A 121 -12.88 9.23 -4.51
CA TYR A 121 -13.81 9.73 -3.49
C TYR A 121 -13.68 8.98 -2.17
N THR A 122 -13.51 7.66 -2.23
CA THR A 122 -13.30 6.85 -1.03
C THR A 122 -12.00 7.21 -0.32
N PHE A 123 -10.92 7.42 -1.08
CA PHE A 123 -9.64 7.85 -0.52
C PHE A 123 -9.77 9.19 0.22
N ILE A 124 -10.37 10.19 -0.43
CA ILE A 124 -10.60 11.52 0.17
C ILE A 124 -11.49 11.40 1.42
N ASP A 125 -12.59 10.65 1.34
CA ASP A 125 -13.50 10.46 2.47
C ASP A 125 -12.80 9.82 3.67
N TRP A 126 -12.02 8.76 3.44
CA TRP A 126 -11.31 8.06 4.52
C TRP A 126 -10.24 8.92 5.16
N ILE A 127 -9.56 9.78 4.39
CA ILE A 127 -8.64 10.78 4.96
C ILE A 127 -9.42 11.77 5.84
N LYS A 128 -10.53 12.33 5.33
CA LYS A 128 -11.34 13.33 6.04
C LYS A 128 -11.94 12.81 7.33
N ASN A 129 -12.43 11.58 7.33
CA ASN A 129 -13.06 10.96 8.50
C ASN A 129 -12.05 10.25 9.43
N GLY A 130 -10.76 10.28 9.12
CA GLY A 130 -9.68 9.71 9.93
C GLY A 130 -9.59 8.18 9.90
N LYS A 131 -10.34 7.51 9.02
CA LYS A 131 -10.21 6.08 8.77
C LYS A 131 -8.87 5.76 8.10
N LEU A 132 -8.42 6.58 7.18
CA LEU A 132 -7.11 6.49 6.54
C LEU A 132 -6.19 7.57 7.09
N GLU A 133 -5.02 7.17 7.58
CA GLU A 133 -3.97 8.08 7.98
C GLU A 133 -2.69 7.79 7.21
N ILE A 134 -2.14 8.83 6.61
CA ILE A 134 -0.89 8.75 5.88
C ILE A 134 0.14 9.62 6.58
N ARG A 135 1.28 9.02 6.90
CA ARG A 135 2.42 9.71 7.50
C ARG A 135 3.64 9.49 6.62
N ALA A 136 4.47 10.51 6.56
CA ALA A 136 5.71 10.46 5.80
C ALA A 136 6.88 10.40 6.79
N TYR A 137 7.79 9.45 6.59
CA TYR A 137 9.02 9.37 7.36
C TYR A 137 10.12 10.10 6.58
N PRO A 138 10.81 11.08 7.19
CA PRO A 138 11.74 11.99 6.52
C PRO A 138 13.06 11.36 6.04
N SER A 139 13.19 10.03 6.09
CA SER A 139 14.38 9.32 5.63
C SER A 139 14.09 8.54 4.35
N GLU A 140 14.93 8.76 3.33
CA GLU A 140 14.86 8.04 2.05
C GLU A 140 15.22 6.54 2.14
N LYS A 141 15.60 6.02 3.32
CA LYS A 141 16.10 4.63 3.49
C LYS A 141 15.02 3.56 3.68
N ILE A 142 13.74 3.90 3.62
CA ILE A 142 12.67 2.89 3.76
C ILE A 142 12.47 2.21 2.42
N HIS A 143 13.09 1.03 2.24
CA HIS A 143 12.78 0.11 1.13
C HIS A 143 11.85 -1.04 1.55
N ALA A 144 11.38 -0.98 2.79
CA ALA A 144 10.51 -2.01 3.34
C ALA A 144 9.16 -2.03 2.61
N LYS A 145 8.63 -3.23 2.39
CA LYS A 145 7.24 -3.48 2.04
C LYS A 145 6.68 -4.39 3.12
N VAL A 146 6.03 -3.80 4.12
CA VAL A 146 5.48 -4.53 5.26
C VAL A 146 4.01 -4.17 5.41
N TYR A 147 3.17 -5.19 5.41
CA TYR A 147 1.73 -5.07 5.60
C TYR A 147 1.35 -5.87 6.84
N ILE A 148 0.74 -5.20 7.81
CA ILE A 148 0.40 -5.75 9.11
C ILE A 148 -1.13 -5.73 9.23
N MET A 149 -1.70 -6.89 9.47
CA MET A 149 -3.11 -7.08 9.71
C MET A 149 -3.30 -7.41 11.19
N THR A 150 -4.03 -6.56 11.91
CA THR A 150 -4.49 -6.87 13.27
C THR A 150 -5.95 -7.31 13.21
N PHE A 151 -6.26 -8.48 13.76
CA PHE A 151 -7.62 -9.03 13.76
C PHE A 151 -8.43 -8.61 14.99
N GLY A 152 -9.72 -8.92 14.98
CA GLY A 152 -10.61 -8.69 16.12
C GLY A 152 -10.29 -9.60 17.31
N GLU A 153 -10.75 -9.21 18.51
CA GLU A 153 -10.72 -10.13 19.66
C GLU A 153 -11.63 -11.33 19.37
N GLY A 154 -11.14 -12.54 19.65
CA GLY A 154 -11.86 -13.78 19.39
C GLY A 154 -11.88 -14.22 17.91
N ASP A 155 -11.18 -13.51 17.02
CA ASP A 155 -10.90 -14.01 15.66
C ASP A 155 -9.85 -15.15 15.72
N ARG A 156 -9.52 -15.71 14.55
CA ARG A 156 -8.59 -16.82 14.34
C ARG A 156 -7.27 -16.71 15.13
N ASP A 157 -6.70 -15.50 15.24
CA ASP A 157 -5.55 -15.15 16.10
C ASP A 157 -5.37 -13.62 16.17
N LYS A 158 -4.20 -13.13 16.63
CA LYS A 158 -3.93 -11.69 16.81
C LYS A 158 -3.75 -10.92 15.50
N GLY A 159 -3.30 -11.57 14.43
CA GLY A 159 -2.89 -10.86 13.22
C GLY A 159 -1.92 -11.61 12.31
N ARG A 160 -1.56 -10.96 11.20
CA ARG A 160 -0.62 -11.45 10.19
C ARG A 160 0.31 -10.34 9.73
N VAL A 161 1.47 -10.75 9.22
CA VAL A 161 2.41 -9.85 8.57
C VAL A 161 2.74 -10.43 7.20
N ILE A 162 2.65 -9.60 6.18
CA ILE A 162 3.16 -9.87 4.85
C ILE A 162 4.36 -8.95 4.65
N THR A 163 5.51 -9.53 4.29
CA THR A 163 6.70 -8.79 3.92
C THR A 163 7.10 -9.13 2.49
N GLY A 164 7.75 -8.20 1.80
CA GLY A 164 8.25 -8.41 0.45
C GLY A 164 9.60 -7.71 0.21
N SER A 165 10.28 -8.14 -0.85
CA SER A 165 11.51 -7.52 -1.38
C SER A 165 11.20 -6.38 -2.33
#